data_AF-A0A7X6WBT1-F1
#
_entry.id   AF-A0A7X6WBT1-F1
#
_cell.length_a   1.000
_cell.length_b   1.000
_cell.length_c   1.000
_cell.angle_alpha   90.00
_cell.angle_beta   90.00
_cell.angle_gamma   90.00
#
_symmetry.space_group_name_H-M   'P 1'
#
loop_
_entity.id
_entity.type
_entity.pdbx_description
1 polymer ?
#
loop_
_entity_poly.entity_id
_entity_poly.type
_entity_poly.pdbx_seq_one_letter_code
_entity_poly.pdbx_strand_id
1 'polypeptide(L)'
;MSIGGIKILLIFMVFVILYFIAIVYLSKKDGIFWGLVLPAISADIALYNFIKPMVVYNPNPTMKEGIYMTFYGVMAILGLILFLITRYISRNKKLDC
;
A
#
# COMPACT_ATOMS: atom_id res chain seq x y z
N MET A 1 0.62 24.63 16.87
CA MET A 1 0.99 23.41 16.10
C MET A 1 2.48 23.20 16.24
N SER A 2 2.90 22.09 16.86
CA SER A 2 4.33 21.82 17.09
C SER A 2 5.05 21.57 15.76
N ILE A 3 6.18 22.25 15.54
CA ILE A 3 7.04 22.11 14.36
C ILE A 3 7.45 20.64 14.13
N GLY A 4 7.52 19.83 15.19
CA GLY A 4 7.79 18.39 15.10
C GLY A 4 6.68 17.59 14.42
N GLY A 5 5.41 17.93 14.67
CA GLY A 5 4.27 17.23 14.07
C GLY A 5 4.17 17.47 12.56
N ILE A 6 4.49 18.69 12.11
CA ILE A 6 4.47 19.05 10.69
C ILE A 6 5.56 18.28 9.91
N LYS A 7 6.76 18.11 10.50
CA LYS A 7 7.86 17.35 9.88
C LYS A 7 7.49 15.87 9.69
N ILE A 8 6.88 15.25 10.69
CA ILE A 8 6.44 13.84 10.62
C ILE A 8 5.39 13.66 9.53
N LEU A 9 4.42 14.58 9.46
CA LEU A 9 3.35 14.55 8.46
C LEU A 9 3.91 14.71 7.03
N LEU A 10 4.90 15.60 6.85
CA LEU A 10 5.60 15.79 5.57
C LEU A 10 6.34 14.53 5.13
N ILE A 11 7.12 13.91 6.02
CA ILE A 11 7.85 12.66 5.72
C ILE A 11 6.87 11.56 5.30
N PHE A 12 5.75 11.44 6.01
CA PHE A 12 4.72 10.47 5.71
C PHE A 12 4.09 10.71 4.33
N MET A 13 3.74 11.96 3.99
CA MET A 13 3.23 12.31 2.66
C MET A 13 4.21 11.95 1.55
N VAL A 14 5.49 12.28 1.72
CA VAL A 14 6.53 11.92 0.75
C VAL A 14 6.62 10.42 0.55
N PHE A 15 6.54 9.64 1.64
CA PHE A 15 6.58 8.18 1.56
C PHE A 15 5.41 7.59 0.78
N VAL A 16 4.19 8.12 0.99
CA VAL A 16 2.99 7.71 0.25
C VAL A 16 3.10 8.04 -1.24
N ILE A 17 3.61 9.23 -1.57
CA ILE A 17 3.82 9.64 -2.97
C ILE A 17 4.83 8.70 -3.64
N LEU A 18 5.95 8.41 -2.98
CA LEU A 18 6.96 7.49 -3.51
C LEU A 18 6.40 6.07 -3.70
N TYR A 19 5.57 5.59 -2.78
CA TYR A 19 4.88 4.30 -2.91
C TYR A 19 4.01 4.24 -4.18
N PHE A 20 3.22 5.28 -4.44
CA PHE A 20 2.39 5.34 -5.65
C PHE A 20 3.21 5.44 -6.93
N ILE A 21 4.28 6.25 -6.93
CA ILE A 21 5.19 6.34 -8.08
C ILE A 21 5.84 4.98 -8.36
N ALA A 22 6.28 4.27 -7.33
CA ALA A 22 6.88 2.96 -7.46
C ALA A 22 5.91 1.96 -8.12
N ILE A 23 4.65 1.89 -7.66
CA ILE A 23 3.63 1.03 -8.27
C ILE A 23 3.44 1.37 -9.74
N VAL A 24 3.27 2.64 -10.08
CA VAL A 24 3.05 3.06 -11.48
C VAL A 24 4.25 2.71 -12.36
N TYR A 25 5.47 2.94 -11.86
CA TYR A 25 6.70 2.65 -12.58
C TYR A 25 6.89 1.14 -12.80
N LEU A 26 6.71 0.35 -11.74
CA LEU A 26 6.84 -1.12 -11.79
C LEU A 26 5.76 -1.76 -12.66
N SER A 27 4.54 -1.20 -12.69
CA SER A 27 3.41 -1.71 -13.49
C SER A 27 3.57 -1.47 -15.00
N LYS A 28 4.36 -0.46 -15.39
CA LYS A 28 4.62 -0.13 -16.81
C LYS A 28 5.69 -1.02 -17.44
N LYS A 29 6.66 -1.49 -16.65
CA LYS A 29 7.67 -2.45 -17.13
C LYS A 29 6.95 -3.79 -17.34
N ASP A 30 7.18 -4.48 -18.46
CA ASP A 30 6.38 -5.63 -18.93
C ASP A 30 6.22 -6.83 -17.94
N GLY A 31 6.78 -6.78 -16.73
CA GLY A 31 6.55 -7.72 -15.66
C GLY A 31 5.33 -7.38 -14.79
N ILE A 32 4.19 -8.00 -15.10
CA ILE A 32 2.94 -8.00 -14.29
C ILE A 32 3.23 -8.23 -12.80
N PHE A 33 4.18 -9.11 -12.50
CA PHE A 33 4.56 -9.50 -11.15
C PHE A 33 5.03 -8.32 -10.30
N TRP A 34 5.81 -7.40 -10.88
CA TRP A 34 6.46 -6.33 -10.14
C TRP A 34 5.50 -5.23 -9.68
N GLY A 35 4.44 -4.97 -10.45
CA GLY A 35 3.41 -4.00 -10.05
C GLY A 35 2.49 -4.50 -8.92
N LEU A 36 2.39 -5.82 -8.73
CA LEU A 36 1.57 -6.45 -7.69
C LEU A 36 2.31 -6.72 -6.38
N VAL A 37 3.65 -6.76 -6.39
CA VAL A 37 4.46 -7.02 -5.20
C VAL A 37 4.19 -6.02 -4.07
N LEU A 38 4.11 -4.73 -4.38
CA LEU A 38 3.89 -3.67 -3.39
C LEU A 38 2.50 -3.73 -2.73
N PRO A 39 1.40 -3.85 -3.50
CA PRO A 39 0.08 -4.12 -2.94
C PRO A 39 0.01 -5.43 -2.15
N ALA A 40 0.67 -6.49 -2.63
CA ALA A 40 0.67 -7.80 -1.97
C ALA A 40 1.37 -7.76 -0.60
N ILE A 41 2.58 -7.19 -0.52
CA ILE A 41 3.29 -7.02 0.75
C ILE A 41 2.44 -6.20 1.75
N SER A 42 1.77 -5.14 1.27
CA SER A 42 0.89 -4.33 2.11
C SER A 42 -0.31 -5.14 2.61
N ALA A 43 -0.90 -5.98 1.75
CA ALA A 43 -1.97 -6.88 2.12
C ALA A 43 -1.53 -7.92 3.15
N ASP A 44 -0.34 -8.50 2.99
CA ASP A 44 0.23 -9.48 3.91
C ASP A 44 0.47 -8.87 5.30
N ILE A 45 0.99 -7.64 5.36
CA ILE A 45 1.17 -6.91 6.62
C ILE A 45 -0.19 -6.62 7.28
N ALA A 46 -1.19 -6.22 6.50
CA ALA A 46 -2.53 -5.97 7.01
C ALA A 46 -3.16 -7.25 7.56
N LEU A 47 -3.04 -8.36 6.83
CA LEU A 47 -3.54 -9.67 7.21
C LEU A 47 -2.84 -10.20 8.47
N TYR A 48 -1.52 -10.03 8.57
CA TYR A 48 -0.77 -10.37 9.77
C TYR A 48 -1.29 -9.63 11.00
N ASN A 49 -1.51 -8.32 10.90
CA ASN A 49 -2.06 -7.52 12.01
C ASN A 49 -3.52 -7.84 12.33
N PHE A 50 -4.28 -8.39 11.37
CA PHE A 50 -5.64 -8.88 11.60
C PHE A 50 -5.67 -10.25 12.30
N ILE A 51 -4.82 -11.17 11.88
CA ILE A 51 -4.78 -12.55 12.42
C ILE A 51 -4.11 -12.59 13.80
N LYS A 52 -3.05 -11.80 14.00
CA LYS A 52 -2.28 -11.76 15.25
C LYS A 52 -3.14 -11.68 16.53
N PRO A 53 -4.10 -10.74 16.66
CA PRO A 53 -4.96 -10.67 17.86
C PRO A 53 -5.91 -11.86 18.03
N MET A 54 -6.19 -12.63 16.96
CA MET A 54 -7.03 -13.84 17.04
C MET A 54 -6.23 -15.06 17.51
N VAL A 55 -4.92 -15.12 17.20
CA VAL A 55 -4.06 -16.28 17.49
C VAL A 55 -3.28 -16.10 18.78
N VAL A 56 -2.87 -14.88 19.11
CA VAL A 56 -2.06 -14.59 20.30
C VAL A 56 -2.93 -13.83 21.30
N TYR A 57 -3.26 -14.49 22.42
CA TYR A 57 -3.97 -13.85 23.51
C TYR A 57 -3.11 -12.73 24.09
N ASN A 58 -3.58 -11.49 23.94
CA ASN A 58 -2.96 -10.32 24.53
C ASN A 58 -3.88 -9.75 25.62
N PRO A 59 -3.49 -9.81 26.91
CA PRO A 59 -4.32 -9.29 28.00
C PRO A 59 -4.49 -7.77 27.95
N ASN A 60 -3.65 -7.06 27.18
CA ASN A 60 -3.72 -5.61 26.97
C ASN A 60 -3.78 -5.29 25.46
N PRO A 61 -4.94 -5.43 24.81
CA PRO A 61 -5.09 -5.14 23.38
C PRO A 61 -4.69 -3.68 23.11
N THR A 62 -3.76 -3.48 22.18
CA THR A 62 -3.29 -2.14 21.81
C THR A 62 -3.95 -1.68 20.51
N MET A 63 -4.43 -0.44 20.49
CA MET A 63 -5.04 0.19 19.30
C MET A 63 -4.07 0.26 18.09
N LYS A 64 -2.77 0.07 18.34
CA LYS A 64 -1.71 0.04 17.32
C LYS A 64 -1.98 -1.00 16.23
N GLU A 65 -2.41 -2.20 16.61
CA GLU A 65 -2.62 -3.30 15.65
C GLU A 65 -3.75 -2.97 14.66
N GLY A 66 -4.85 -2.39 15.15
CA GLY A 66 -5.95 -1.91 14.30
C GLY A 66 -5.55 -0.76 13.39
N ILE A 67 -4.71 0.17 13.87
CA ILE A 67 -4.18 1.28 13.05
C ILE A 67 -3.31 0.74 11.92
N TYR A 68 -2.39 -0.19 12.21
CA TYR A 68 -1.52 -0.80 11.19
C TYR A 68 -2.33 -1.62 10.19
N MET A 69 -3.27 -2.44 10.65
CA MET A 69 -4.17 -3.20 9.79
C MET A 69 -4.91 -2.27 8.82
N THR A 70 -5.54 -1.21 9.33
CA THR A 70 -6.33 -0.28 8.51
C THR A 70 -5.43 0.48 7.54
N PHE A 71 -4.28 0.96 8.00
CA PHE A 71 -3.35 1.73 7.17
C PHE A 71 -2.79 0.91 6.00
N TYR A 72 -2.23 -0.27 6.30
CA TYR A 72 -1.68 -1.15 5.26
C TYR A 72 -2.78 -1.75 4.38
N GLY A 73 -3.97 -2.00 4.93
CA GLY A 73 -5.13 -2.44 4.16
C GLY A 73 -5.58 -1.41 3.12
N VAL A 74 -5.67 -0.13 3.51
CA VAL A 74 -5.99 0.97 2.58
C VAL A 74 -4.89 1.11 1.50
N MET A 75 -3.62 1.02 1.89
CA MET A 75 -2.49 1.06 0.94
C MET A 75 -2.51 -0.10 -0.06
N ALA A 76 -2.91 -1.30 0.40
CA ALA A 76 -3.06 -2.47 -0.46
C ALA A 76 -4.19 -2.27 -1.49
N ILE A 77 -5.37 -1.83 -1.04
CA ILE A 77 -6.53 -1.60 -1.91
C ILE A 77 -6.23 -0.51 -2.94
N LEU A 78 -5.72 0.65 -2.50
CA LEU A 78 -5.38 1.76 -3.40
C LEU A 78 -4.27 1.37 -4.37
N GLY A 79 -3.26 0.65 -3.89
CA GLY A 79 -2.18 0.15 -4.74
C GLY A 79 -2.67 -0.82 -5.82
N LEU A 80 -3.61 -1.70 -5.48
CA LEU A 80 -4.21 -2.65 -6.41
C LEU A 80 -5.08 -1.93 -7.45
N ILE A 81 -5.88 -0.94 -7.03
CA ILE A 81 -6.65 -0.09 -7.95
C ILE A 81 -5.72 0.62 -8.95
N LEU A 82 -4.64 1.23 -8.48
CA LEU A 82 -3.67 1.91 -9.36
C LEU A 82 -2.96 0.95 -10.31
N PHE A 83 -2.61 -0.25 -9.85
CA PHE A 83 -2.10 -1.30 -10.71
C PHE A 83 -3.08 -1.64 -11.84
N LEU A 84 -4.37 -1.85 -11.51
CA LEU A 84 -5.40 -2.14 -12.50
C LEU A 84 -5.59 -1.00 -13.51
N ILE A 85 -5.66 0.25 -13.03
CA ILE A 85 -5.82 1.44 -13.88
C ILE A 85 -4.62 1.58 -14.82
N THR A 86 -3.39 1.52 -14.31
CA THR A 86 -2.19 1.66 -15.12
C THR A 86 -2.08 0.55 -16.17
N ARG A 87 -2.48 -0.67 -15.82
CA ARG A 87 -2.52 -1.80 -16.75
C ARG A 87 -3.58 -1.62 -17.83
N TYR A 88 -4.78 -1.18 -17.46
CA TYR A 88 -5.86 -0.90 -18.41
C TYR A 88 -5.43 0.13 -19.45
N ILE A 89 -4.86 1.25 -19.00
CA ILE A 89 -4.33 2.31 -19.89
C ILE A 89 -3.20 1.77 -20.78
N SER A 90 -2.28 0.99 -20.21
CA SER A 90 -1.16 0.43 -20.98
C SER A 90 -1.60 -0.59 -22.03
N ARG A 91 -2.66 -1.37 -21.78
CA ARG A 91 -3.20 -2.30 -22.78
C ARG A 91 -3.91 -1.58 -23.91
N ASN A 92 -4.71 -0.56 -23.60
CA ASN A 92 -5.37 0.25 -24.64
C ASN A 92 -4.35 0.95 -25.54
N LYS A 93 -3.29 1.54 -24.97
CA LYS A 93 -2.20 2.13 -25.77
C LYS A 93 -1.48 1.15 -26.70
N LYS A 94 -1.44 -0.15 -26.37
CA LYS A 94 -0.85 -1.18 -27.25
C LYS A 94 -1.80 -1.62 -28.38
N LEU A 95 -3.10 -1.29 -28.29
CA LEU A 95 -4.12 -1.62 -29.31
C LEU A 95 -4.32 -0.51 -30.35
N ASP A 96 -3.88 0.72 -30.05
CA ASP A 96 -3.98 1.89 -30.93
C ASP A 96 -2.75 2.09 -31.84
N CYS A 97 -1.81 1.13 -31.88
CA CYS A 97 -0.64 1.09 -32.78
C CYS A 97 -0.70 -0.16 -33.66
#